data_AF-A0AAX1Q8R1-F1
#
_entry.id   AF-A0AAX1Q8R1-F1
#
_cell.length_a   1.000
_cell.length_b   1.000
_cell.length_c   1.000
_cell.angle_alpha   90.00
_cell.angle_beta   90.00
_cell.angle_gamma   90.00
#
_symmetry.space_group_name_H-M   'P 1'
#
loop_
_entity.id
_entity.type
_entity.pdbx_description
1 polymer ?
#
loop_
_entity_poly.entity_id
_entity_poly.type
_entity_poly.pdbx_seq_one_letter_code
_entity_poly.pdbx_strand_id
1 'polypeptide(L)'
;MKKAKMIAATALIGASFTGGIGATVHAESPNMTKTTNIKDEQKQRALNTLLGLYSKAQEGKVYGGFSDQFVVGETTRTEVYNSIGKPYSVEGNFEHYSGSMGQASYDFSYDKKGVLKEVRYFGTNVERQTNLGGITPDMMIKHLGKEDRTHIITGTNETNHIYDLEDYTLEFVESADHTISHVNLVAQ
;
A
#
# COMPACT_ATOMS: atom_id res chain seq x y z
N MET A 1 16.77 -42.27 -30.57
CA MET A 1 18.16 -42.31 -30.04
C MET A 1 18.23 -41.45 -28.78
N LYS A 2 18.85 -41.99 -27.70
CA LYS A 2 19.35 -41.35 -26.45
C LYS A 2 18.35 -40.51 -25.63
N LYS A 3 17.57 -41.06 -24.69
CA LYS A 3 17.84 -41.59 -23.32
C LYS A 3 18.26 -40.53 -22.27
N ALA A 4 17.35 -40.32 -21.32
CA ALA A 4 17.51 -39.64 -20.04
C ALA A 4 18.53 -40.34 -19.12
N LYS A 5 19.16 -39.56 -18.23
CA LYS A 5 19.95 -40.08 -17.11
C LYS A 5 19.46 -39.44 -15.80
N MET A 6 18.68 -40.21 -15.05
CA MET A 6 18.68 -40.15 -13.59
C MET A 6 19.99 -40.78 -13.10
N ILE A 7 20.64 -40.17 -12.11
CA ILE A 7 21.68 -40.83 -11.33
C ILE A 7 21.21 -40.83 -9.88
N ALA A 8 20.78 -42.02 -9.45
CA ALA A 8 20.72 -42.41 -8.05
C ALA A 8 22.14 -42.75 -7.58
N ALA A 9 22.51 -42.29 -6.38
CA ALA A 9 23.75 -42.69 -5.72
C ALA A 9 23.42 -43.31 -4.35
N THR A 10 23.22 -44.62 -4.43
CA THR A 10 23.62 -45.72 -3.54
C THR A 10 24.14 -45.36 -2.14
N ALA A 11 23.42 -45.83 -1.12
CA ALA A 11 23.92 -46.03 0.23
C ALA A 11 24.89 -47.22 0.27
N LEU A 12 26.04 -47.06 0.94
CA LEU A 12 26.92 -48.15 1.34
C LEU A 12 27.17 -48.07 2.85
N ILE A 13 26.79 -49.14 3.53
CA ILE A 13 27.05 -49.42 4.95
C ILE A 13 28.44 -50.05 5.05
N GLY A 14 29.24 -49.64 6.04
CA GLY A 14 30.49 -50.31 6.41
C GLY A 14 30.97 -49.88 7.80
N ALA A 15 30.88 -50.79 8.75
CA ALA A 15 31.13 -50.60 10.19
C ALA A 15 32.62 -50.71 10.57
N SER A 16 33.05 -50.06 11.67
CA SER A 16 33.65 -50.72 12.85
C SER A 16 34.13 -49.72 13.92
N PHE A 17 34.00 -50.15 15.16
CA PHE A 17 34.32 -49.49 16.43
C PHE A 17 35.81 -49.15 16.62
N THR A 18 36.12 -48.04 17.27
CA THR A 18 36.94 -47.98 18.52
C THR A 18 36.93 -46.55 19.09
N GLY A 19 37.05 -46.46 20.41
CA GLY A 19 36.65 -45.30 21.22
C GLY A 19 37.56 -44.07 21.16
N GLY A 20 37.06 -42.98 21.75
CA GLY A 20 37.89 -41.85 22.15
C GLY A 20 37.27 -40.48 21.86
N ILE A 21 36.66 -39.90 22.89
CA ILE A 21 36.54 -38.45 23.19
C ILE A 21 35.82 -37.60 22.12
N GLY A 22 34.65 -37.10 22.50
CA GLY A 22 33.78 -36.29 21.68
C GLY A 22 34.45 -35.04 21.11
N ALA A 23 34.41 -34.95 19.78
CA ALA A 23 34.41 -33.69 19.07
C ALA A 23 33.12 -33.66 18.24
N THR A 24 32.10 -32.97 18.75
CA THR A 24 30.93 -32.60 17.98
C THR A 24 31.38 -31.67 16.85
N VAL A 25 31.49 -32.20 15.64
CA VAL A 25 31.57 -31.36 14.44
C VAL A 25 30.22 -30.65 14.30
N HIS A 26 30.18 -29.39 14.72
CA HIS A 26 29.07 -28.49 14.41
C HIS A 26 28.99 -28.41 12.88
N ALA A 27 27.96 -29.02 12.31
CA ALA A 27 27.55 -28.69 10.96
C ALA A 27 27.09 -27.23 10.98
N GLU A 28 27.96 -26.33 10.52
CA GLU A 28 27.62 -24.94 10.27
C GLU A 28 26.54 -24.94 9.18
N SER A 29 25.28 -24.82 9.62
CA SER A 29 24.19 -24.48 8.74
C SER A 29 24.51 -23.11 8.16
N PRO A 30 24.52 -22.90 6.83
CA PRO A 30 24.70 -21.58 6.27
C PRO A 30 23.42 -20.80 6.60
N ASN A 31 23.46 -20.11 7.74
CA ASN A 31 22.43 -19.16 8.11
C ASN A 31 22.54 -18.00 7.12
N MET A 32 21.81 -18.12 6.01
CA MET A 32 21.65 -17.07 5.03
C MET A 32 20.72 -16.01 5.65
N THR A 33 21.21 -15.28 6.65
CA THR A 33 20.57 -14.07 7.15
C THR A 33 20.71 -13.00 6.07
N LYS A 34 19.75 -12.99 5.14
CA LYS A 34 19.54 -11.85 4.25
C LYS A 34 19.29 -10.65 5.15
N THR A 35 20.31 -9.82 5.36
CA THR A 35 20.18 -8.56 6.09
C THR A 35 19.42 -7.62 5.19
N THR A 36 18.09 -7.69 5.20
CA THR A 36 17.26 -6.74 4.45
C THR A 36 17.53 -5.37 5.05
N ASN A 37 17.97 -4.43 4.22
CA ASN A 37 18.18 -3.06 4.66
C ASN A 37 16.82 -2.47 5.03
N ILE A 38 16.69 -1.85 6.22
CA ILE A 38 15.45 -1.20 6.69
C ILE A 38 14.88 -0.26 5.61
N LYS A 39 15.74 0.42 4.86
CA LYS A 39 15.33 1.31 3.76
C LYS A 39 14.65 0.56 2.60
N ASP A 40 15.11 -0.65 2.29
CA ASP A 40 14.53 -1.46 1.22
C ASP A 40 13.16 -2.00 1.64
N GLU A 41 13.00 -2.39 2.91
CA GLU A 41 11.70 -2.80 3.45
C GLU A 41 10.69 -1.64 3.47
N GLN A 42 11.13 -0.44 3.87
CA GLN A 42 10.28 0.76 3.85
C GLN A 42 9.81 1.09 2.43
N LYS A 43 10.72 1.07 1.45
CA LYS A 43 10.38 1.27 0.04
C LYS A 43 9.42 0.21 -0.48
N GLN A 44 9.61 -1.06 -0.11
CA GLN A 44 8.70 -2.12 -0.52
C GLN A 44 7.30 -1.93 0.08
N ARG A 45 7.20 -1.49 1.34
CA ARG A 45 5.91 -1.19 1.96
C ARG A 45 5.21 -0.02 1.26
N ALA A 46 5.94 1.07 0.98
CA ALA A 46 5.39 2.21 0.25
C ALA A 46 4.91 1.81 -1.16
N LEU A 47 5.67 0.97 -1.86
CA LEU A 47 5.26 0.41 -3.15
C LEU A 47 4.00 -0.44 -3.03
N ASN A 48 3.88 -1.28 -2.00
CA ASN A 48 2.66 -2.05 -1.76
C ASN A 48 1.46 -1.14 -1.49
N THR A 49 1.66 -0.02 -0.77
CA THR A 49 0.63 1.00 -0.58
C THR A 49 0.22 1.63 -1.91
N LEU A 50 1.18 2.04 -2.75
CA LEU A 50 0.92 2.59 -4.07
C LEU A 50 0.08 1.66 -4.95
N LEU A 51 0.51 0.40 -5.07
CA LEU A 51 -0.17 -0.60 -5.89
C LEU A 51 -1.56 -0.94 -5.33
N GLY A 52 -1.69 -0.96 -3.99
CA GLY A 52 -2.96 -1.18 -3.33
C GLY A 52 -3.96 -0.04 -3.54
N LEU A 53 -3.51 1.21 -3.43
CA LEU A 53 -4.32 2.40 -3.74
C LEU A 53 -4.83 2.33 -5.17
N TYR A 54 -3.93 2.11 -6.13
CA TYR A 54 -4.28 2.01 -7.54
C TYR A 54 -5.26 0.88 -7.84
N SER A 55 -4.97 -0.34 -7.35
CA SER A 55 -5.85 -1.50 -7.59
C SER A 55 -7.24 -1.32 -6.99
N LYS A 56 -7.36 -0.73 -5.79
CA LYS A 56 -8.67 -0.51 -5.16
C LYS A 56 -9.45 0.61 -5.85
N ALA A 57 -8.77 1.63 -6.33
CA ALA A 57 -9.38 2.72 -7.08
C ALA A 57 -10.04 2.24 -8.38
N GLN A 58 -9.48 1.23 -9.06
CA GLN A 58 -10.09 0.63 -10.25
C GLN A 58 -11.48 0.02 -9.98
N GLU A 59 -11.74 -0.37 -8.73
CA GLU A 59 -13.03 -0.91 -8.28
C GLU A 59 -13.87 0.14 -7.54
N GLY A 60 -13.45 1.41 -7.50
CA GLY A 60 -14.10 2.46 -6.72
C GLY A 60 -13.97 2.29 -5.20
N LYS A 61 -13.17 1.31 -4.74
CA LYS A 61 -13.07 0.95 -3.33
C LYS A 61 -12.12 1.86 -2.58
N VAL A 62 -12.54 2.26 -1.38
CA VAL A 62 -11.69 3.03 -0.47
C VAL A 62 -10.56 2.14 0.05
N TYR A 63 -9.31 2.56 -0.21
CA TYR A 63 -8.12 1.89 0.29
C TYR A 63 -7.96 2.03 1.80
N GLY A 64 -7.52 0.97 2.48
CA GLY A 64 -7.14 1.00 3.89
C GLY A 64 -8.00 0.11 4.79
N GLY A 65 -8.18 0.50 6.05
CA GLY A 65 -8.71 -0.33 7.15
C GLY A 65 -10.19 -0.74 7.05
N PHE A 66 -10.86 -0.48 5.92
CA PHE A 66 -12.30 -0.68 5.74
C PHE A 66 -12.66 -1.98 5.01
N SER A 67 -11.71 -2.87 4.69
CA SER A 67 -11.97 -4.18 4.07
C SER A 67 -12.99 -4.14 2.93
N ASP A 68 -12.75 -3.30 1.92
CA ASP A 68 -13.60 -3.14 0.72
C ASP A 68 -15.06 -2.71 0.97
N GLN A 69 -15.41 -2.25 2.18
CA GLN A 69 -16.79 -1.92 2.54
C GLN A 69 -17.34 -0.68 1.85
N PHE A 70 -16.47 0.28 1.53
CA PHE A 70 -16.89 1.57 1.00
C PHE A 70 -16.45 1.72 -0.44
N VAL A 71 -17.40 2.09 -1.28
CA VAL A 71 -17.26 2.31 -2.72
C VAL A 71 -17.77 3.71 -3.04
N VAL A 72 -16.93 4.54 -3.65
CA VAL A 72 -17.36 5.87 -4.12
C VAL A 72 -18.40 5.71 -5.23
N GLY A 73 -19.42 6.56 -5.23
CA GLY A 73 -20.56 6.47 -6.15
C GLY A 73 -21.67 5.52 -5.70
N GLU A 74 -21.43 4.67 -4.69
CA GLU A 74 -22.42 3.69 -4.22
C GLU A 74 -22.75 3.84 -2.73
N THR A 75 -21.73 3.89 -1.87
CA THR A 75 -21.91 3.88 -0.41
C THR A 75 -22.59 5.14 0.07
N THR A 76 -23.64 5.00 0.87
CA THR A 76 -24.35 6.13 1.48
C THR A 76 -23.67 6.60 2.77
N ARG A 77 -23.85 7.88 3.10
CA ARG A 77 -23.42 8.48 4.37
C ARG A 77 -23.94 7.72 5.58
N THR A 78 -25.18 7.24 5.49
CA THR A 78 -25.80 6.43 6.54
C THR A 78 -25.06 5.11 6.75
N GLU A 79 -24.64 4.44 5.67
CA GLU A 79 -23.85 3.20 5.76
C GLU A 79 -22.47 3.44 6.37
N VAL A 80 -21.81 4.54 5.98
CA VAL A 80 -20.54 4.95 6.61
C VAL A 80 -20.74 5.16 8.11
N TYR A 81 -21.77 5.90 8.52
CA TYR A 81 -22.06 6.15 9.93
C TYR A 81 -22.38 4.87 10.72
N ASN A 82 -23.09 3.93 10.11
CA ASN A 82 -23.41 2.66 10.75
C ASN A 82 -22.17 1.76 10.88
N SER A 83 -21.20 1.87 9.97
CA SER A 83 -19.98 1.05 9.99
C SER A 83 -18.90 1.63 10.91
N ILE A 84 -18.58 2.93 10.76
CA ILE A 84 -17.42 3.56 11.45
C ILE A 84 -17.81 4.73 12.36
N GLY A 85 -19.09 5.01 12.50
CA GLY A 85 -19.58 6.11 13.33
C GLY A 85 -19.57 7.48 12.64
N LYS A 86 -19.94 8.51 13.40
CA LYS A 86 -19.93 9.90 12.95
C LYS A 86 -18.48 10.42 12.85
N PRO A 87 -18.22 11.42 11.98
CA PRO A 87 -16.90 11.99 11.85
C PRO A 87 -16.47 12.73 13.11
N TYR A 88 -15.16 12.87 13.27
CA TYR A 88 -14.55 13.67 14.33
C TYR A 88 -14.86 15.17 14.15
N SER A 89 -14.75 15.67 12.93
CA SER A 89 -15.06 17.05 12.56
C SER A 89 -15.64 17.13 11.16
N VAL A 90 -16.26 18.28 10.83
CA VAL A 90 -16.76 18.58 9.49
C VAL A 90 -16.18 19.92 9.06
N GLU A 91 -15.47 19.93 7.93
CA GLU A 91 -14.80 21.10 7.38
C GLU A 91 -15.23 21.31 5.92
N GLY A 92 -15.99 22.37 5.67
CA GLY A 92 -16.61 22.59 4.36
C GLY A 92 -17.54 21.44 3.99
N ASN A 93 -17.21 20.74 2.88
CA ASN A 93 -17.98 19.59 2.38
C ASN A 93 -17.37 18.24 2.80
N PHE A 94 -16.35 18.24 3.64
CA PHE A 94 -15.63 17.05 4.05
C PHE A 94 -15.88 16.70 5.50
N GLU A 95 -16.04 15.41 5.74
CA GLU A 95 -16.19 14.79 7.05
C GLU A 95 -14.90 14.08 7.40
N HIS A 96 -14.25 14.56 8.45
CA HIS A 96 -12.94 14.09 8.86
C HIS A 96 -13.05 12.91 9.83
N TYR A 97 -12.37 11.82 9.48
CA TYR A 97 -12.17 10.65 10.31
C TYR A 97 -10.70 10.58 10.70
N SER A 98 -10.40 10.94 11.94
CA SER A 98 -9.03 10.97 12.45
C SER A 98 -8.47 9.55 12.59
N GLY A 99 -7.30 9.32 12.02
CA GLY A 99 -6.48 8.14 12.28
C GLY A 99 -5.78 8.24 13.63
N SER A 100 -5.44 7.09 14.20
CA SER A 100 -4.63 7.00 15.41
C SER A 100 -3.66 5.84 15.30
N MET A 101 -2.43 6.04 15.77
CA MET A 101 -1.35 5.05 15.67
C MET A 101 -1.17 4.61 14.21
N GLY A 102 -1.21 3.30 13.93
CA GLY A 102 -1.11 2.73 12.59
C GLY A 102 -2.41 2.79 11.75
N GLN A 103 -3.45 3.47 12.22
CA GLN A 103 -4.67 3.71 11.43
C GLN A 103 -4.54 5.02 10.66
N ALA A 104 -4.95 5.01 9.39
CA ALA A 104 -4.92 6.19 8.55
C ALA A 104 -6.06 7.16 8.88
N SER A 105 -5.87 8.42 8.52
CA SER A 105 -6.95 9.42 8.55
C SER A 105 -7.60 9.53 7.17
N TYR A 106 -8.87 9.92 7.15
CA TYR A 106 -9.64 10.08 5.93
C TYR A 106 -10.55 11.29 5.96
N ASP A 107 -10.80 11.90 4.80
CA ASP A 107 -11.88 12.87 4.61
C ASP A 107 -12.88 12.32 3.62
N PHE A 108 -14.15 12.30 3.98
CA PHE A 108 -15.24 11.79 3.14
C PHE A 108 -16.13 12.96 2.72
N SER A 109 -16.44 13.08 1.44
CA SER A 109 -17.47 14.00 0.96
C SER A 109 -18.61 13.26 0.30
N TYR A 110 -19.79 13.86 0.35
CA TYR A 110 -21.03 13.26 -0.16
C TYR A 110 -21.70 14.18 -1.17
N ASP A 111 -22.38 13.58 -2.13
CA ASP A 111 -23.26 14.30 -3.04
C ASP A 111 -24.55 14.78 -2.34
N LYS A 112 -25.43 15.46 -3.09
CA LYS A 112 -26.70 15.96 -2.56
C LYS A 112 -27.68 14.86 -2.12
N LYS A 113 -27.50 13.63 -2.62
CA LYS A 113 -28.30 12.45 -2.25
C LYS A 113 -27.71 11.73 -1.03
N GLY A 114 -26.55 12.18 -0.54
CA GLY A 114 -25.85 11.55 0.58
C GLY A 114 -25.04 10.31 0.16
N VAL A 115 -24.68 10.19 -1.11
CA VAL A 115 -23.80 9.13 -1.63
C VAL A 115 -22.36 9.60 -1.62
N LEU A 116 -21.44 8.72 -1.21
CA LEU A 116 -20.01 8.99 -1.08
C LEU A 116 -19.44 9.38 -2.45
N LYS A 117 -18.94 10.60 -2.56
CA LYS A 117 -18.50 11.19 -3.83
C LYS A 117 -16.97 11.17 -3.97
N GLU A 118 -16.28 11.58 -2.92
CA GLU A 118 -14.83 11.67 -2.89
C GLU A 118 -14.33 11.26 -1.51
N VAL A 119 -13.24 10.49 -1.50
CA VAL A 119 -12.52 10.11 -0.28
C VAL A 119 -11.07 10.55 -0.42
N ARG A 120 -10.56 11.26 0.58
CA ARG A 120 -9.15 11.59 0.71
C ARG A 120 -8.50 10.68 1.73
N TYR A 121 -7.47 9.96 1.31
CA TYR A 121 -6.65 9.11 2.15
C TYR A 121 -5.37 9.85 2.54
N PHE A 122 -5.16 10.09 3.84
CA PHE A 122 -3.98 10.82 4.34
C PHE A 122 -2.82 9.92 4.76
N GLY A 123 -2.97 8.60 4.68
CA GLY A 123 -1.98 7.67 5.22
C GLY A 123 -1.96 7.67 6.75
N THR A 124 -0.98 6.96 7.32
CA THR A 124 -0.75 6.92 8.76
C THR A 124 0.23 8.03 9.18
N ASN A 125 0.04 8.55 10.39
CA ASN A 125 0.97 9.55 10.94
C ASN A 125 2.29 8.91 11.38
N VAL A 126 2.25 7.67 11.89
CA VAL A 126 3.44 6.90 12.26
C VAL A 126 3.97 6.11 11.08
N GLU A 127 5.30 5.96 11.00
CA GLU A 127 5.99 5.27 9.90
C GLU A 127 5.56 5.75 8.50
N ARG A 128 5.33 7.06 8.33
CA ARG A 128 4.81 7.66 7.08
C ARG A 128 5.64 7.28 5.83
N GLN A 129 6.95 7.11 5.99
CA GLN A 129 7.86 6.65 4.92
C GLN A 129 7.58 5.23 4.41
N THR A 130 6.77 4.45 5.13
CA THR A 130 6.30 3.11 4.71
C THR A 130 4.98 3.17 3.93
N ASN A 131 4.36 4.34 3.83
CA ASN A 131 3.13 4.61 3.07
C ASN A 131 3.32 5.84 2.16
N LEU A 132 2.44 6.84 2.22
CA LEU A 132 2.42 8.01 1.33
C LEU A 132 3.74 8.80 1.35
N GLY A 133 4.40 8.91 2.51
CA GLY A 133 5.69 9.59 2.61
C GLY A 133 6.85 8.86 1.91
N GLY A 134 6.67 7.59 1.55
CA GLY A 134 7.63 6.82 0.76
C GLY A 134 7.29 6.71 -0.73
N ILE A 135 6.12 7.21 -1.14
CA ILE A 135 5.69 7.24 -2.53
C ILE A 135 6.22 8.53 -3.18
N THR A 136 6.86 8.38 -4.34
CA THR A 136 7.39 9.49 -5.14
C THR A 136 6.85 9.43 -6.56
N PRO A 137 6.84 10.55 -7.31
CA PRO A 137 6.43 10.56 -8.72
C PRO A 137 7.18 9.54 -9.58
N ASP A 138 8.49 9.38 -9.40
CA ASP A 138 9.28 8.36 -10.11
C ASP A 138 8.78 6.93 -9.83
N MET A 139 8.37 6.65 -8.59
CA MET A 139 7.80 5.35 -8.23
C MET A 139 6.45 5.15 -8.93
N MET A 140 5.60 6.19 -8.97
CA MET A 140 4.31 6.16 -9.67
C MET A 140 4.52 5.90 -11.15
N ILE A 141 5.35 6.68 -11.83
CA ILE A 141 5.65 6.52 -13.26
C ILE A 141 6.19 5.13 -13.57
N LYS A 142 7.10 4.62 -12.73
CA LYS A 142 7.71 3.30 -12.94
C LYS A 142 6.70 2.16 -12.85
N HIS A 143 5.70 2.25 -11.96
CA HIS A 143 4.83 1.14 -11.61
C HIS A 143 3.41 1.25 -12.16
N LEU A 144 2.88 2.47 -12.29
CA LEU A 144 1.55 2.76 -12.82
C LEU A 144 1.59 3.29 -14.25
N GLY A 145 2.77 3.73 -14.72
CA GLY A 145 2.89 4.52 -15.94
C GLY A 145 2.71 6.01 -15.67
N LYS A 146 2.88 6.82 -16.73
CA LYS A 146 2.70 8.27 -16.66
C LYS A 146 1.24 8.60 -16.34
N GLU A 147 1.05 9.58 -15.47
CA GLU A 147 -0.25 10.17 -15.18
C GLU A 147 -0.93 10.73 -16.45
N ASP A 148 -2.25 10.63 -16.52
CA ASP A 148 -3.04 11.14 -17.64
C ASP A 148 -2.98 12.67 -17.69
N ARG A 149 -3.04 13.28 -16.50
CA ARG A 149 -3.06 14.74 -16.34
C ARG A 149 -2.33 15.15 -15.07
N THR A 150 -1.84 16.39 -15.07
CA THR A 150 -1.20 17.01 -13.90
C THR A 150 -1.79 18.39 -13.69
N HIS A 151 -2.05 18.76 -12.44
CA HIS A 151 -2.56 20.09 -12.07
C HIS A 151 -1.81 20.67 -10.88
N ILE A 152 -1.34 21.90 -11.00
CA ILE A 152 -0.78 22.63 -9.84
C ILE A 152 -1.94 23.24 -9.07
N ILE A 153 -2.08 22.85 -7.80
CA ILE A 153 -3.16 23.36 -6.94
C ILE A 153 -2.84 24.82 -6.61
N THR A 154 -3.65 25.73 -7.13
CA THR A 154 -3.38 27.18 -7.02
C THR A 154 -3.48 27.63 -5.56
N GLY A 155 -2.45 28.35 -5.08
CA GLY A 155 -2.39 28.82 -3.70
C GLY A 155 -1.81 27.80 -2.72
N THR A 156 -1.52 26.58 -3.16
CA THR A 156 -0.66 25.62 -2.46
C THR A 156 0.61 25.36 -3.29
N ASN A 157 1.65 24.80 -2.68
CA ASN A 157 2.84 24.33 -3.40
C ASN A 157 2.69 22.84 -3.76
N GLU A 158 1.48 22.42 -4.08
CA GLU A 158 1.16 21.01 -4.33
C GLU A 158 0.89 20.74 -5.81
N THR A 159 1.28 19.55 -6.25
CA THR A 159 1.06 19.05 -7.61
C THR A 159 0.16 17.84 -7.55
N ASN A 160 -0.97 17.88 -8.25
CA ASN A 160 -1.91 16.78 -8.35
C ASN A 160 -1.59 15.94 -9.60
N HIS A 161 -1.23 14.68 -9.40
CA HIS A 161 -1.00 13.68 -10.45
C HIS A 161 -2.25 12.81 -10.61
N ILE A 162 -2.89 12.89 -11.77
CA ILE A 162 -4.25 12.38 -11.98
C ILE A 162 -4.21 11.18 -12.92
N TYR A 163 -4.78 10.07 -12.45
CA TYR A 163 -5.02 8.86 -13.22
C TYR A 163 -6.53 8.71 -13.44
N ASP A 164 -6.94 8.78 -14.70
CA ASP A 164 -8.33 8.63 -15.12
C ASP A 164 -8.63 7.13 -15.25
N LEU A 165 -9.44 6.62 -14.34
CA LEU A 165 -9.97 5.25 -14.36
C LEU A 165 -11.38 5.31 -14.97
N GLU A 166 -11.87 4.20 -15.52
CA GLU A 166 -13.12 4.18 -16.31
C GLU A 166 -14.27 4.96 -15.67
N ASP A 167 -14.66 4.60 -14.45
CA ASP A 167 -15.74 5.26 -13.70
C ASP A 167 -15.21 6.14 -12.53
N TYR A 168 -13.90 6.23 -12.34
CA TYR A 168 -13.28 6.81 -11.15
C TYR A 168 -12.06 7.66 -11.49
N THR A 169 -11.68 8.56 -10.61
CA THR A 169 -10.43 9.31 -10.73
C THR A 169 -9.57 9.07 -9.50
N LEU A 170 -8.30 8.73 -9.71
CA LEU A 170 -7.31 8.60 -8.64
C LEU A 170 -6.29 9.72 -8.73
N GLU A 171 -6.19 10.50 -7.66
CA GLU A 171 -5.39 11.72 -7.61
C GLU A 171 -4.33 11.61 -6.53
N PHE A 172 -3.05 11.67 -6.89
CA PHE A 172 -1.95 11.73 -5.94
C PHE A 172 -1.51 13.17 -5.75
N VAL A 173 -1.75 13.74 -4.58
CA VAL A 173 -1.38 15.13 -4.27
C VAL A 173 0.01 15.17 -3.66
N GLU A 174 0.99 15.55 -4.47
CA GLU A 174 2.39 15.74 -4.10
C GLU A 174 2.58 17.08 -3.38
N SER A 175 3.24 17.04 -2.22
CA SER A 175 3.68 18.23 -1.47
C SER A 175 5.00 18.80 -2.00
N ALA A 176 5.36 20.00 -1.53
CA ALA A 176 6.59 20.69 -1.93
C ALA A 176 7.90 19.92 -1.60
N ASP A 177 7.85 18.92 -0.72
CA ASP A 177 8.98 18.04 -0.38
C ASP A 177 9.08 16.80 -1.28
N HIS A 178 8.30 16.76 -2.36
CA HIS A 178 8.23 15.66 -3.32
C HIS A 178 7.72 14.32 -2.76
N THR A 179 6.96 14.38 -1.66
CA THR A 179 6.24 13.24 -1.10
C THR A 179 4.74 13.38 -1.31
N ILE A 180 4.01 12.26 -1.28
CA ILE A 180 2.55 12.31 -1.37
C ILE A 180 1.95 12.72 -0.02
N SER A 181 1.14 13.78 -0.04
CA SER A 181 0.44 14.32 1.13
C SER A 181 -0.84 13.55 1.41
N HIS A 182 -1.67 13.38 0.38
CA HIS A 182 -2.92 12.63 0.41
C HIS A 182 -3.25 12.12 -0.99
N VAL A 183 -4.16 11.16 -1.04
CA VAL A 183 -4.63 10.55 -2.29
C VAL A 183 -6.15 10.64 -2.34
N ASN A 184 -6.70 11.20 -3.41
CA ASN A 184 -8.15 11.32 -3.58
C ASN A 184 -8.64 10.21 -4.51
N LEU A 185 -9.74 9.56 -4.11
CA LEU A 185 -10.53 8.70 -4.98
C LEU A 185 -11.88 9.38 -5.20
N VAL A 186 -12.23 9.64 -6.46
CA VAL A 186 -13.42 10.42 -6.85
C VAL A 186 -14.28 9.59 -7.80
N ALA A 187 -15.59 9.53 -7.56
CA ALA A 187 -16.55 8.99 -8.52
C ALA A 187 -16.82 10.02 -9.64
N GLN A 188 -16.84 9.58 -10.90
CA GLN A 188 -17.10 10.45 -12.07
C GLN A 188 -18.59 10.70 -12.31
#